data_AF-A0A229P178-F1
#
_entry.id   AF-A0A229P178-F1
#
_cell.length_a   1.000
_cell.length_b   1.000
_cell.length_c   1.000
_cell.angle_alpha   90.00
_cell.angle_beta   90.00
_cell.angle_gamma   90.00
#
_symmetry.space_group_name_H-M   'P 1'
#
loop_
_entity.id
_entity.type
_entity.pdbx_description
1 polymer ?
#
loop_
_entity_poly.entity_id
_entity_poly.type
_entity_poly.pdbx_seq_one_letter_code
_entity_poly.pdbx_strand_id
1 'polypeptide(L)'
;MKKWAFFFISILIIGLIILSYKYVEANTKAQNLQNSIDAKFKAELSFTRDSFNVKMNDYAYRSILSRVSTVASISEITSYEDQNDNLDISLYNLYVALNNDRSKEKVLSRADELRDIFMMLVTNPASKEATDKLMQINDETFFRD
;
A
#
# COMPACT_ATOMS: atom_id res chain seq x y z
N MET A 1 30.98 -23.86 -44.89
CA MET A 1 31.07 -23.36 -43.49
C MET A 1 30.46 -21.97 -43.30
N LYS A 2 30.83 -20.93 -44.09
CA LYS A 2 30.28 -19.56 -43.92
C LYS A 2 28.74 -19.42 -44.03
N LYS A 3 28.08 -20.16 -44.93
CA LYS A 3 26.60 -20.13 -45.09
C LYS A 3 25.85 -20.68 -43.87
N TRP A 4 26.38 -21.74 -43.26
CA TRP A 4 25.83 -22.32 -42.03
C TRP A 4 26.02 -21.38 -40.84
N ALA A 5 27.20 -20.77 -40.71
CA ALA A 5 27.44 -19.74 -39.70
C ALA A 5 26.48 -18.55 -39.85
N PHE A 6 26.25 -18.08 -41.09
CA PHE A 6 25.28 -17.01 -41.36
C PHE A 6 23.86 -17.41 -40.92
N PHE A 7 23.42 -18.63 -41.26
CA PHE A 7 22.11 -19.14 -40.84
C PHE A 7 21.97 -19.19 -39.31
N PHE A 8 22.98 -19.70 -38.59
CA PHE A 8 22.96 -19.73 -37.12
C PHE A 8 22.94 -18.34 -36.51
N ILE A 9 23.71 -17.39 -37.05
CA ILE A 9 23.72 -16.00 -36.61
C ILE A 9 22.34 -15.35 -36.85
N SER A 10 21.73 -15.58 -38.01
CA SER A 10 20.38 -15.07 -38.29
C SER A 10 19.33 -15.61 -37.33
N ILE A 11 19.37 -16.90 -37.00
CA ILE A 11 18.47 -17.50 -36.00
C ILE A 11 18.69 -16.86 -34.63
N LEU A 12 19.95 -16.67 -34.22
CA LEU A 12 20.27 -16.08 -32.92
C LEU A 12 19.77 -14.64 -32.82
N ILE A 13 19.94 -13.84 -33.88
CA ILE A 13 19.42 -12.46 -33.92
C ILE A 13 17.89 -12.46 -33.83
N ILE A 14 17.19 -13.31 -34.57
CA ILE A 14 15.73 -13.42 -34.50
C ILE A 14 15.29 -13.83 -33.10
N GLY A 15 15.99 -14.80 -32.48
CA GLY A 15 15.75 -15.22 -31.11
C GLY A 15 15.89 -14.07 -30.11
N LEU A 16 16.95 -13.27 -30.22
CA LEU A 16 17.16 -12.09 -29.37
C LEU A 16 16.06 -11.05 -29.57
N ILE A 17 15.64 -10.77 -30.80
CA ILE A 17 14.54 -9.83 -31.07
C ILE A 17 13.24 -10.29 -30.41
N ILE A 18 12.89 -11.57 -30.52
CA ILE A 18 11.67 -12.14 -29.90
C ILE A 18 11.76 -12.04 -28.37
N LEU A 19 12.92 -12.38 -27.78
CA LEU A 19 13.13 -12.29 -26.33
C LEU A 19 13.04 -10.84 -25.83
N SER A 20 13.66 -9.89 -26.53
CA SER A 20 13.57 -8.47 -26.20
C SER A 20 12.14 -7.96 -26.26
N TYR A 21 11.37 -8.33 -27.29
CA TYR A 21 9.97 -7.96 -27.40
C TYR A 21 9.14 -8.53 -26.23
N LYS A 22 9.32 -9.81 -25.90
CA LYS A 22 8.62 -10.46 -24.79
C LYS A 22 8.98 -9.88 -23.44
N TYR A 23 10.24 -9.51 -23.23
CA TYR A 23 10.70 -8.84 -22.02
C TYR A 23 10.02 -7.47 -21.84
N VAL A 24 9.99 -6.64 -22.89
CA VAL A 24 9.30 -5.34 -22.85
C VAL A 24 7.80 -5.52 -22.58
N GLU A 25 7.14 -6.45 -23.28
CA GLU A 25 5.72 -6.77 -23.08
C GLU A 25 5.43 -7.17 -21.61
N ALA A 26 6.25 -8.04 -21.03
CA ALA A 26 6.13 -8.47 -19.65
C ALA A 26 6.34 -7.30 -18.67
N ASN A 27 7.35 -6.47 -18.89
CA ASN A 27 7.64 -5.32 -18.05
C ASN A 27 6.50 -4.27 -18.09
N THR A 28 5.94 -4.01 -19.26
CA THR A 28 4.78 -3.12 -19.40
C THR A 28 3.57 -3.67 -18.65
N LYS A 29 3.31 -4.99 -18.72
CA LYS A 29 2.23 -5.64 -17.95
C LYS A 29 2.45 -5.51 -16.45
N ALA A 30 3.67 -5.76 -15.97
CA ALA A 30 4.03 -5.62 -14.57
C ALA A 30 3.83 -4.17 -14.09
N GLN A 31 4.32 -3.18 -14.84
CA GLN A 31 4.13 -1.77 -14.50
C GLN A 31 2.64 -1.37 -14.47
N ASN A 32 1.85 -1.86 -15.42
CA ASN A 32 0.41 -1.57 -15.44
C ASN A 32 -0.31 -2.19 -14.23
N LEU A 33 0.09 -3.40 -13.83
CA LEU A 33 -0.42 -4.03 -12.61
C LEU A 33 -0.03 -3.23 -11.38
N GLN A 34 1.23 -2.80 -11.26
CA GLN A 34 1.69 -1.98 -10.15
C GLN A 34 0.91 -0.65 -10.06
N ASN A 35 0.76 0.05 -11.19
CA ASN A 35 -0.02 1.28 -11.26
C ASN A 35 -1.49 1.06 -10.82
N SER A 36 -2.07 -0.10 -11.15
CA SER A 36 -3.43 -0.45 -10.73
C SER A 36 -3.51 -0.73 -9.23
N ILE A 37 -2.50 -1.39 -8.64
CA ILE A 37 -2.41 -1.64 -7.21
C ILE A 37 -2.27 -0.31 -6.47
N ASP A 38 -1.35 0.55 -6.90
CA ASP A 38 -1.10 1.86 -6.29
C ASP A 38 -2.34 2.77 -6.37
N ALA A 39 -3.04 2.77 -7.52
CA ALA A 39 -4.29 3.51 -7.67
C ALA A 39 -5.40 2.99 -6.73
N LYS A 40 -5.52 1.67 -6.59
CA LYS A 40 -6.46 1.05 -5.65
C LYS A 40 -6.11 1.40 -4.21
N PHE A 41 -4.83 1.35 -3.85
CA PHE A 41 -4.35 1.72 -2.53
C PHE A 41 -4.74 3.16 -2.18
N LYS A 42 -4.50 4.12 -3.09
CA LYS A 42 -4.90 5.53 -2.91
C LYS A 42 -6.41 5.69 -2.73
N ALA A 43 -7.22 4.94 -3.47
CA ALA A 43 -8.67 4.96 -3.31
C ALA A 43 -9.10 4.43 -1.94
N GLU A 44 -8.53 3.31 -1.49
CA GLU A 44 -8.82 2.74 -0.17
C GLU A 44 -8.32 3.63 0.98
N LEU A 45 -7.20 4.34 0.84
CA LEU A 45 -6.78 5.37 1.79
C LEU A 45 -7.83 6.49 1.90
N SER A 46 -8.42 6.92 0.78
CA SER A 46 -9.50 7.92 0.79
C SER A 46 -10.75 7.39 1.48
N PHE A 47 -11.16 6.16 1.22
CA PHE A 47 -12.30 5.55 1.90
C PHE A 47 -12.04 5.34 3.39
N THR A 48 -10.81 5.01 3.76
CA THR A 48 -10.39 4.89 5.16
C THR A 48 -10.47 6.25 5.86
N ARG A 49 -9.92 7.31 5.25
CA ARG A 49 -10.08 8.69 5.74
C ARG A 49 -11.55 9.04 5.97
N ASP A 50 -12.40 8.77 4.99
CA ASP A 50 -13.82 9.14 5.04
C ASP A 50 -14.58 8.35 6.12
N SER A 51 -14.14 7.13 6.43
CA SER A 51 -14.73 6.32 7.50
C SER A 51 -14.55 6.92 8.90
N PHE A 52 -13.52 7.75 9.11
CA PHE A 52 -13.29 8.49 10.36
C PHE A 52 -14.17 9.75 10.49
N ASN A 53 -14.86 10.21 9.43
CA ASN A 53 -15.74 11.39 9.48
C ASN A 53 -17.15 11.11 10.01
N VAL A 54 -17.51 9.85 10.21
CA VAL A 54 -18.87 9.46 10.61
C VAL A 54 -18.97 9.41 12.13
N LYS A 55 -20.12 9.80 12.68
CA LYS A 55 -20.40 9.66 14.12
C LYS A 55 -20.20 8.20 14.55
N MET A 56 -19.32 7.99 15.53
CA MET A 56 -18.91 6.66 15.97
C MET A 56 -20.08 5.86 16.53
N ASN A 57 -20.31 4.69 15.94
CA ASN A 57 -21.22 3.64 16.40
C ASN A 57 -20.66 2.28 15.96
N ASP A 58 -21.28 1.18 16.38
CA ASP A 58 -20.80 -0.18 16.09
C ASP A 58 -20.62 -0.46 14.60
N TYR A 59 -21.51 0.06 13.75
CA TYR A 59 -21.42 -0.10 12.30
C TYR A 59 -20.24 0.70 11.72
N ALA A 60 -20.09 1.96 12.13
CA ALA A 60 -18.99 2.83 11.72
C ALA A 60 -17.64 2.25 12.16
N TYR A 61 -17.55 1.71 13.38
CA TYR A 61 -16.36 1.04 13.87
C TYR A 61 -15.98 -0.18 13.02
N ARG A 62 -16.94 -1.05 12.70
CA ARG A 62 -16.70 -2.21 11.82
C ARG A 62 -16.25 -1.77 10.42
N SER A 63 -16.81 -0.69 9.91
CA SER A 63 -16.40 -0.09 8.64
C SER A 63 -14.94 0.39 8.70
N ILE A 64 -14.57 1.17 9.72
CA ILE A 64 -13.18 1.62 9.95
C ILE A 64 -12.24 0.42 10.02
N LEU A 65 -12.55 -0.57 10.85
CA LEU A 65 -11.73 -1.76 11.03
C LEU A 65 -11.51 -2.50 9.70
N SER A 66 -12.57 -2.67 8.91
CA SER A 66 -12.50 -3.30 7.59
C SER A 66 -11.66 -2.49 6.61
N ARG A 67 -11.78 -1.16 6.61
CA ARG A 67 -11.02 -0.28 5.73
C ARG A 67 -9.54 -0.25 6.09
N VAL A 68 -9.22 -0.10 7.37
CA VAL A 68 -7.84 -0.17 7.89
C VAL A 68 -7.21 -1.53 7.58
N SER A 69 -7.93 -2.63 7.78
CA SER A 69 -7.46 -3.97 7.38
C SER A 69 -7.19 -4.06 5.87
N THR A 70 -8.05 -3.46 5.05
CA THR A 70 -7.88 -3.46 3.59
C THR A 70 -6.61 -2.71 3.18
N VAL A 71 -6.42 -1.48 3.66
CA VAL A 71 -5.20 -0.71 3.33
C VAL A 71 -3.94 -1.39 3.85
N ALA A 72 -3.96 -1.97 5.06
CA ALA A 72 -2.81 -2.71 5.60
C ALA A 72 -2.46 -3.97 4.78
N SER A 73 -3.46 -4.67 4.22
CA SER A 73 -3.20 -5.85 3.39
C SER A 73 -2.69 -5.53 1.99
N ILE A 74 -2.92 -4.31 1.49
CA ILE A 74 -2.49 -3.89 0.17
C ILE A 74 -1.11 -3.21 0.23
N SER A 75 -0.78 -2.51 1.32
CA SER A 75 0.42 -1.68 1.44
C SER A 75 1.71 -2.42 1.09
N GLU A 76 1.88 -3.67 1.55
CA GLU A 76 3.08 -4.50 1.33
C GLU A 76 3.41 -4.71 -0.16
N ILE A 77 2.39 -4.67 -1.03
CA ILE A 77 2.57 -4.89 -2.49
C ILE A 77 2.53 -3.58 -3.30
N THR A 78 2.52 -2.43 -2.64
CA THR A 78 2.55 -1.12 -3.32
C THR A 78 3.97 -0.69 -3.62
N SER A 79 4.13 0.16 -4.63
CA SER A 79 5.44 0.79 -4.91
C SER A 79 5.83 1.86 -3.88
N TYR A 80 4.91 2.19 -2.96
CA TYR A 80 5.11 3.17 -1.91
C TYR A 80 5.84 2.59 -0.69
N GLU A 81 5.66 1.29 -0.41
CA GLU A 81 6.38 0.59 0.67
C GLU A 81 7.90 0.63 0.42
N ASP A 82 8.33 0.36 -0.82
CA ASP A 82 9.74 0.44 -1.22
C ASP A 82 10.40 1.80 -0.93
N GLN A 83 9.60 2.88 -0.87
CA GLN A 83 10.06 4.25 -0.59
C GLN A 83 9.93 4.62 0.90
N ASN A 84 9.13 3.85 1.64
CA ASN A 84 8.67 4.12 2.98
C ASN A 84 8.47 2.81 3.75
N ASP A 85 9.60 2.20 4.11
CA ASP A 85 9.87 0.87 4.72
C ASP A 85 9.16 0.57 6.07
N ASN A 86 8.04 1.24 6.36
CA ASN A 86 7.21 1.02 7.55
C ASN A 86 5.72 1.29 7.29
N LEU A 87 5.32 1.53 6.03
CA LEU A 87 3.94 1.90 5.73
C LEU A 87 3.00 0.73 6.04
N ASP A 88 3.38 -0.48 5.65
CA ASP A 88 2.68 -1.72 5.96
C ASP A 88 2.60 -2.01 7.47
N ILE A 89 3.73 -1.91 8.18
CA ILE A 89 3.83 -2.14 9.61
C ILE A 89 2.96 -1.13 10.36
N SER A 90 3.01 0.15 9.99
CA SER A 90 2.24 1.20 10.65
C SER A 90 0.72 1.03 10.46
N LEU A 91 0.27 0.68 9.25
CA LEU A 91 -1.14 0.41 8.96
C LEU A 91 -1.62 -0.89 9.62
N TYR A 92 -0.78 -1.93 9.63
CA TYR A 92 -1.08 -3.19 10.31
C TYR A 92 -1.18 -3.00 11.82
N ASN A 93 -0.26 -2.25 12.43
CA ASN A 93 -0.31 -1.94 13.86
C ASN A 93 -1.56 -1.13 14.22
N LEU A 94 -2.00 -0.21 13.35
CA LEU A 94 -3.28 0.48 13.54
C LEU A 94 -4.46 -0.49 13.53
N TYR A 95 -4.48 -1.45 12.59
CA TYR A 95 -5.49 -2.51 12.55
C TYR A 95 -5.50 -3.31 13.85
N VAL A 96 -4.33 -3.74 14.33
CA VAL A 96 -4.20 -4.49 15.59
C VAL A 96 -4.71 -3.66 16.77
N ALA A 97 -4.32 -2.38 16.86
CA ALA A 97 -4.75 -1.48 17.92
C ALA A 97 -6.27 -1.23 17.90
N LEU A 98 -6.89 -1.13 16.71
CA LEU A 98 -8.35 -1.02 16.58
C LEU A 98 -9.07 -2.31 16.95
N ASN A 99 -8.46 -3.48 16.72
CA ASN A 99 -9.04 -4.78 17.00
C ASN A 99 -8.88 -5.23 18.46
N ASN A 100 -8.04 -4.55 19.25
CA ASN A 100 -7.84 -4.84 20.67
C ASN A 100 -8.74 -3.95 21.54
N ASP A 101 -9.52 -4.57 22.44
CA ASP A 101 -10.49 -3.86 23.28
C ASP A 101 -9.88 -2.83 24.24
N ARG A 102 -8.61 -2.98 24.65
CA ARG A 102 -7.94 -2.02 25.55
C ARG A 102 -7.50 -0.74 24.85
N SER A 103 -7.10 -0.85 23.59
CA SER A 103 -6.58 0.26 22.78
C SER A 103 -7.63 0.90 21.88
N LYS A 104 -8.70 0.16 21.52
CA LYS A 104 -9.77 0.60 20.62
C LYS A 104 -10.28 2.01 20.93
N GLU A 105 -10.70 2.26 22.17
CA GLU A 105 -11.24 3.58 22.55
C GLU A 105 -10.18 4.68 22.49
N LYS A 106 -8.93 4.37 22.88
CA LYS A 106 -7.81 5.31 22.78
C LYS A 106 -7.56 5.70 21.32
N VAL A 107 -7.52 4.74 20.40
CA VAL A 107 -7.36 4.98 18.95
C VAL A 107 -8.53 5.81 18.40
N LEU A 108 -9.77 5.42 18.70
CA LEU A 108 -10.95 6.12 18.19
C LEU A 108 -11.08 7.54 18.73
N SER A 109 -10.55 7.83 19.92
CA SER A 109 -10.49 9.20 20.46
C SER A 109 -9.61 10.14 19.62
N ARG A 110 -8.70 9.59 18.81
CA ARG A 110 -7.80 10.32 17.89
C ARG A 110 -8.26 10.29 16.44
N ALA A 111 -9.57 10.10 16.20
CA ALA A 111 -10.14 10.00 14.85
C ALA A 111 -9.82 11.22 13.97
N ASP A 112 -9.80 12.44 14.53
CA ASP A 112 -9.45 13.66 13.78
C ASP A 112 -7.97 13.64 13.33
N GLU A 113 -7.05 13.23 14.21
CA GLU A 113 -5.62 13.10 13.87
C GLU A 113 -5.40 12.01 12.82
N LEU A 114 -6.10 10.87 12.95
CA LEU A 114 -6.05 9.79 11.97
C LEU A 114 -6.58 10.26 10.62
N ARG A 115 -7.66 11.03 10.57
CA ARG A 115 -8.17 11.62 9.33
C ARG A 115 -7.10 12.48 8.64
N ASP A 116 -6.40 13.31 9.40
CA ASP A 116 -5.36 14.18 8.84
C ASP A 116 -4.16 13.37 8.32
N ILE A 117 -3.78 12.30 9.03
CA ILE A 117 -2.77 11.33 8.58
C ILE A 117 -3.20 10.65 7.28
N PHE A 118 -4.41 10.12 7.21
CA PHE A 118 -4.91 9.49 5.99
C PHE A 118 -5.05 10.51 4.84
N MET A 119 -5.33 11.78 5.12
CA MET A 119 -5.29 12.84 4.10
C MET A 119 -3.87 13.04 3.53
N MET A 120 -2.85 13.05 4.41
CA MET A 120 -1.45 13.11 3.98
C MET A 120 -1.08 11.90 3.13
N LEU A 121 -1.48 10.69 3.54
CA LEU A 121 -1.23 9.46 2.78
C LEU A 121 -1.99 9.41 1.44
N VAL A 122 -3.21 9.95 1.34
CA VAL A 122 -3.92 10.09 0.05
C VAL A 122 -3.14 11.00 -0.91
N THR A 123 -2.60 12.09 -0.38
CA THR A 123 -1.85 13.07 -1.18
C THR A 123 -0.50 12.49 -1.61
N ASN A 124 0.25 11.97 -0.65
CA ASN A 124 1.55 11.33 -0.83
C ASN A 124 1.60 10.02 -0.02
N PRO A 125 1.33 8.86 -0.65
CA PRO A 125 1.33 7.58 0.07
C PRO A 125 2.72 7.15 0.55
N ALA A 126 3.80 7.67 -0.04
CA ALA A 126 5.18 7.45 0.41
C ALA A 126 5.62 8.44 1.51
N SER A 127 4.68 9.13 2.16
CA SER A 127 4.99 10.11 3.20
C SER A 127 5.49 9.43 4.48
N LYS A 128 6.81 9.52 4.71
CA LYS A 128 7.44 9.11 5.97
C LYS A 128 6.88 9.86 7.17
N GLU A 129 6.64 11.16 7.04
CA GLU A 129 6.04 11.96 8.11
C GLU A 129 4.66 11.43 8.53
N ALA A 130 3.81 11.08 7.57
CA ALA A 130 2.49 10.52 7.88
C ALA A 130 2.60 9.14 8.55
N THR A 131 3.58 8.36 8.12
CA THR A 131 3.87 7.01 8.66
C THR A 131 4.41 7.09 10.07
N ASP A 132 5.36 7.99 10.33
CA ASP A 132 5.92 8.25 11.66
C ASP A 132 4.83 8.71 12.64
N LYS A 133 3.94 9.61 12.20
CA LYS A 133 2.78 10.04 13.00
C LYS A 133 1.84 8.88 13.30
N LEU A 134 1.61 8.00 12.32
CA LEU A 134 0.77 6.82 12.52
C LEU A 134 1.41 5.84 13.52
N MET A 135 2.72 5.61 13.41
CA MET A 135 3.47 4.81 14.37
C MET A 135 3.42 5.41 15.76
N GLN A 136 3.56 6.73 15.91
CA GLN A 136 3.42 7.41 17.19
C GLN A 136 2.03 7.18 17.81
N ILE A 137 0.95 7.24 17.02
CA ILE A 137 -0.40 6.91 17.51
C ILE A 137 -0.44 5.47 18.02
N ASN A 138 0.11 4.52 17.27
CA ASN A 138 0.14 3.11 17.68
C ASN A 138 0.93 2.92 18.98
N ASP A 139 2.09 3.59 19.11
CA ASP A 139 2.91 3.54 20.31
C ASP A 139 2.16 4.07 21.54
N GLU A 140 1.48 5.21 21.40
CA GLU A 140 0.78 5.87 22.51
C GLU A 140 -0.55 5.20 22.88
N THR A 141 -1.18 4.47 21.95
CA THR A 141 -2.50 3.86 22.17
C THR A 141 -2.44 2.37 22.46
N PHE A 142 -1.41 1.67 21.99
CA PHE A 142 -1.32 0.21 22.04
C PHE A 142 -0.03 -0.30 22.71
N PHE A 143 1.14 0.25 22.40
CA PHE A 143 2.41 -0.31 22.89
C PHE A 143 2.91 0.28 24.21
N ARG A 144 2.53 1.51 24.55
CA ARG A 144 2.76 2.14 25.86
C ARG A 144 1.48 2.07 26.67
N ASP A 145 1.39 1.03 27.51
CA ASP A 145 0.46 0.99 28.65
C ASP A 145 1.05 1.74 29.85
#